data_AF-A0A363TL80-F1
#
_entry.id   AF-A0A363TL80-F1
#
_cell.length_a   1.000
_cell.length_b   1.000
_cell.length_c   1.000
_cell.angle_alpha   90.00
_cell.angle_beta   90.00
_cell.angle_gamma   90.00
#
_symmetry.space_group_name_H-M   'P 1'
#
loop_
_entity.id
_entity.type
_entity.pdbx_description
1 polymer ?
#
loop_
_entity_poly.entity_id
_entity_poly.type
_entity_poly.pdbx_seq_one_letter_code
_entity_poly.pdbx_strand_id
1 'polypeptide(L)' 'PIYVNFTLPQQELGKLRTGLPVKVTSDALPGLSIDGRITAVNPLVDVETRNVQLQATVANKAEKLRPGMFVNVA' A
#
# COMPACT_ATOMS: atom_id res chain seq x y z
N PRO A 1 -11.07 9.20 -0.97
CA PRO A 1 -9.96 8.32 -0.51
C PRO A 1 -9.73 7.26 -1.57
N ILE A 2 -8.51 6.74 -1.72
CA ILE A 2 -8.21 5.67 -2.68
C ILE A 2 -7.51 4.51 -1.97
N TYR A 3 -7.74 3.29 -2.46
CA TYR A 3 -7.08 2.09 -1.95
C TYR A 3 -5.82 1.79 -2.76
N VAL A 4 -4.76 1.46 -2.04
CA VAL A 4 -3.50 0.99 -2.59
C VAL A 4 -3.28 -0.42 -2.07
N ASN A 5 -3.30 -1.38 -2.99
CA ASN A 5 -3.01 -2.77 -2.69
C ASN A 5 -1.55 -3.05 -3.04
N PHE A 6 -0.82 -3.70 -2.13
CA PHE A 6 0.57 -4.07 -2.32
C PHE A 6 0.86 -5.38 -1.62
N THR A 7 1.94 -6.05 -2.02
CA THR A 7 2.34 -7.35 -1.47
C THR A 7 3.70 -7.24 -0.83
N LEU A 8 3.89 -7.97 0.27
CA LEU A 8 5.16 -8.06 0.97
C LEU A 8 5.44 -9.52 1.36
N PRO A 9 6.71 -9.93 1.48
CA PRO A 9 7.05 -11.26 1.97
C PRO A 9 6.48 -11.51 3.37
N GLN A 10 6.02 -12.73 3.64
CA GLN A 10 5.44 -13.10 4.95
C GLN A 10 6.35 -12.81 6.16
N GLN A 11 7.67 -12.76 5.95
CA GLN A 11 8.66 -12.48 7.00
C GLN A 11 8.52 -11.06 7.56
N GLU A 12 8.04 -10.11 6.75
CA GLU A 12 7.81 -8.73 7.16
C GLU A 12 6.46 -8.53 7.86
N LEU A 13 5.55 -9.52 7.78
CA LEU A 13 4.20 -9.44 8.34
C LEU A 13 4.20 -9.12 9.84
N GLY A 14 5.18 -9.64 10.60
CA GLY A 14 5.28 -9.39 12.04
C GLY A 14 5.46 -7.91 12.41
N LYS A 15 5.93 -7.07 11.48
CA LYS A 15 6.11 -5.62 11.66
C LYS A 15 4.88 -4.82 11.22
N LEU A 16 4.00 -5.42 10.43
CA LEU A 16 2.85 -4.75 9.82
C LEU A 16 1.60 -4.89 10.67
N ARG A 17 0.88 -3.78 10.86
CA ARG A 17 -0.34 -3.72 11.67
C ARG A 17 -1.32 -2.74 11.02
N THR A 18 -2.61 -2.95 11.23
CA THR A 18 -3.61 -1.96 10.84
C THR A 18 -3.37 -0.65 11.58
N GLY A 19 -3.60 0.47 10.90
CA GLY A 19 -3.32 1.81 11.40
C GLY A 19 -1.88 2.29 11.22
N LEU A 20 -0.95 1.41 10.80
CA LEU A 20 0.43 1.81 10.52
C LEU A 20 0.45 2.89 9.42
N PRO A 21 1.15 4.03 9.63
CA PRO A 21 1.28 5.04 8.60
C PRO A 21 2.10 4.49 7.42
N VAL A 22 1.69 4.85 6.22
CA VAL A 22 2.42 4.54 4.99
C VAL A 22 2.54 5.79 4.15
N LYS A 23 3.60 5.85 3.37
CA LYS A 23 3.83 6.91 2.40
C LYS A 23 3.78 6.35 1.00
N VAL A 24 2.93 6.93 0.16
CA VAL A 24 2.75 6.49 -1.22
C VAL A 24 3.39 7.50 -2.16
N THR A 25 4.27 7.01 -3.04
CA THR A 25 4.91 7.78 -4.11
C THR A 25 4.64 7.10 -5.46
N SER A 26 4.81 7.82 -6.56
CA SER A 26 4.64 7.26 -7.90
C SER A 26 5.65 7.87 -8.85
N ASP A 27 6.28 7.04 -9.68
CA ASP A 27 7.27 7.49 -10.67
C ASP A 27 6.60 8.33 -11.77
N ALA A 28 5.31 8.12 -12.02
CA ALA A 28 4.50 8.91 -12.93
C ALA A 28 4.21 10.34 -12.42
N LEU A 29 4.39 10.59 -11.12
CA LEU A 29 4.17 11.88 -10.47
C LEU A 29 5.36 12.23 -9.56
N PRO A 30 6.52 12.60 -10.13
CA PRO A 30 7.71 12.93 -9.36
C PRO A 30 7.42 14.05 -8.34
N GLY A 31 7.90 13.87 -7.10
CA GLY A 31 7.71 14.84 -6.01
C GLY A 31 6.34 14.75 -5.31
N LEU A 32 5.42 13.91 -5.79
CA LEU A 32 4.16 13.65 -5.08
C LEU A 32 4.37 12.55 -4.04
N SER A 33 4.12 12.90 -2.78
CA SER A 33 4.12 11.97 -1.67
C SER A 33 2.82 12.14 -0.91
N ILE A 34 2.03 11.06 -0.81
CA ILE A 34 0.72 11.11 -0.17
C ILE A 34 0.71 10.17 1.01
N ASP A 35 0.31 10.71 2.16
CA ASP A 35 0.17 9.94 3.38
C ASP A 35 -1.08 9.06 3.33
N GLY A 36 -0.91 7.85 3.87
CA GLY A 36 -1.96 6.87 4.04
C GLY A 36 -1.75 6.04 5.29
N ARG A 37 -2.61 5.05 5.48
CA ARG A 37 -2.47 4.06 6.55
C ARG A 37 -2.89 2.69 6.07
N ILE A 38 -2.28 1.64 6.61
CA ILE A 38 -2.73 0.26 6.39
C ILE A 38 -4.12 0.11 7.00
N THR A 39 -5.09 -0.28 6.19
CA THR A 39 -6.48 -0.49 6.63
C THR A 39 -6.87 -1.96 6.64
N ALA A 40 -6.21 -2.79 5.82
CA ALA A 40 -6.44 -4.23 5.83
C ALA A 40 -5.14 -5.00 5.58
N VAL A 41 -5.07 -6.19 6.18
CA VAL A 41 -4.03 -7.19 5.95
C VAL A 41 -4.76 -8.46 5.56
N ASN A 42 -4.44 -9.04 4.41
CA ASN A 42 -5.03 -10.29 3.99
C ASN A 42 -4.56 -11.40 4.94
N PRO A 43 -5.46 -12.17 5.58
CA PRO A 43 -5.08 -13.26 6.47
C PRO A 43 -4.42 -14.43 5.74
N LEU A 44 -4.58 -14.53 4.42
CA LEU A 44 -4.01 -15.59 3.61
C LEU A 44 -2.65 -15.17 3.04
N VAL A 45 -1.65 -16.03 3.25
CA VAL A 45 -0.37 -15.98 2.56
C VAL A 45 -0.54 -16.70 1.22
N ASP A 46 -0.12 -16.06 0.15
CA ASP A 46 0.00 -16.71 -1.15
C ASP A 46 1.10 -17.77 -1.08
N VAL A 47 0.74 -19.04 -1.22
CA VAL A 47 1.67 -20.18 -1.01
C VAL A 47 2.73 -20.30 -2.09
N GLU A 48 2.47 -19.78 -3.28
CA GLU A 48 3.37 -19.85 -4.43
C GLU A 48 4.47 -18.80 -4.31
N THR A 49 4.08 -17.56 -4.00
CA THR A 49 4.99 -16.41 -3.91
C THR A 49 5.50 -16.14 -2.49
N ARG A 50 4.87 -16.76 -1.48
CA ARG A 50 5.09 -16.49 -0.04
C ARG A 50 4.87 -15.03 0.36
N ASN A 51 4.02 -14.34 -0.38
CA ASN A 51 3.65 -12.96 -0.14
C ASN A 51 2.31 -12.85 0.56
N VAL A 52 2.13 -11.74 1.28
CA VAL A 52 0.88 -11.34 1.89
C VAL A 52 0.40 -10.08 1.20
N GLN A 53 -0.90 -10.04 0.88
CA GLN A 53 -1.51 -8.85 0.34
C GLN A 53 -1.95 -7.91 1.46
N LEU A 54 -1.63 -6.63 1.30
CA LEU A 54 -2.04 -5.56 2.19
C LEU A 54 -2.83 -4.51 1.42
N GLN A 55 -3.66 -3.79 2.13
CA GLN A 55 -4.38 -2.64 1.61
C GLN A 55 -4.13 -1.43 2.51
N ALA A 56 -3.72 -0.34 1.90
CA ALA A 56 -3.66 0.97 2.52
C ALA A 56 -4.74 1.89 1.96
N THR A 57 -5.27 2.76 2.82
CA THR A 57 -6.13 3.86 2.43
C THR A 57 -5.31 5.15 2.42
N VAL A 58 -5.34 5.84 1.29
CA VAL A 58 -4.51 7.02 1.01
C VAL A 58 -5.39 8.25 0.78
N ALA A 59 -4.96 9.38 1.32
CA ALA A 59 -5.70 10.65 1.25
C ALA A 59 -5.53 11.35 -0.11
N ASN A 60 -6.13 10.80 -1.16
CA ASN A 60 -6.08 11.35 -2.52
C ASN A 60 -7.10 12.49 -2.75
N LYS A 61 -6.99 13.60 -2.00
CA LYS A 61 -7.94 14.73 -2.10
C LYS A 61 -7.87 15.47 -3.44
N ALA A 62 -6.68 15.52 -4.04
CA ALA A 62 -6.43 16.22 -5.30
C ALA A 62 -6.60 15.33 -6.54
N GLU A 63 -7.11 14.10 -6.37
CA GLU A 63 -7.35 13.12 -7.45
C GLU A 63 -6.15 12.87 -8.38
N LYS A 64 -4.94 13.03 -7.82
CA LYS A 64 -3.69 12.85 -8.56
C LYS A 64 -3.38 11.38 -8.80
N LEU A 65 -3.67 10.52 -7.82
CA LEU A 65 -3.58 9.07 -8.01
C LEU A 65 -4.85 8.55 -8.69
N ARG A 66 -4.68 7.71 -9.70
CA ARG A 66 -5.77 7.08 -10.44
C ARG A 66 -5.66 5.55 -10.37
N PRO A 67 -6.78 4.81 -10.40
CA PRO A 67 -6.75 3.36 -10.50
C PRO A 67 -5.93 2.90 -11.70
N GLY A 68 -5.13 1.83 -11.51
CA GLY A 68 -4.24 1.29 -12.54
C GLY A 68 -2.84 1.90 -12.56
N MET A 69 -2.56 2.96 -11.78
CA MET A 69 -1.21 3.47 -11.61
C MET A 69 -0.37 2.56 -10.71
N PHE A 70 0.91 2.40 -11.08
CA PHE A 70 1.91 1.82 -10.20
C PHE A 70 2.40 2.87 -9.19
N VAL A 71 2.57 2.42 -7.95
CA VAL A 71 2.99 3.24 -6.82
C VAL A 71 3.96 2.48 -5.94
N ASN A 72 4.85 3.22 -5.28
CA ASN A 72 5.74 2.70 -4.27
C ASN A 72 5.18 3.03 -2.87
N VAL A 73 5.33 2.10 -1.93
CA VAL A 73 4.84 2.24 -0.56
C VAL A 73 6.01 2.07 0.40
N ALA A 74 6.19 3.02 1.33
CA ALA A 74 7.25 3.03 2.34
C ALA A 74 6.72 3.36 3.74
#